data_AF-A0A3L7TY03-F1
#
_entry.id   AF-A0A3L7TY03-F1
#
_cell.length_a   1.000
_cell.length_b   1.000
_cell.length_c   1.000
_cell.angle_alpha   90.00
_cell.angle_beta   90.00
_cell.angle_gamma   90.00
#
_symmetry.space_group_name_H-M   'P 1'
#
loop_
_entity.id
_entity.type
_entity.pdbx_description
1 polymer ?
#
loop_
_entity_poly.entity_id
_entity_poly.type
_entity_poly.pdbx_seq_one_letter_code
_entity_poly.pdbx_strand_id
1 'polypeptide(L)'
;YATKVKNAQEAHEAIRPAGNTFRLPETLRDELSYDQFRVFDMIWKRTVASQMADAKKLRVVMTIHAADAVFQATGTSIEFEGFLRAYVEGSDDPAAELAEKEKLLPSVQSEEKLKLRKLDALSHTTQPPARFTEASLTQALEERGIGRPSTYASIIDTILRRDYVFKKGNALVPSWTAFAVIQLMEDHFPSLVDYQFTADMEDYLDQISRNERENLTYLQEFYFGDNVNEQDAAPGGVGLKPLLTQKAAEIDPRNACSYSLEPGDAPLSVSGSLDKIVVRIGRYGPYIEQGERRASIPEDMPPDELTLNLAVELLDKSQKAEEPLGYHPVSSKPIYIKQGRFGPYVQLGTNDDEEKKNASLPKGVAPENVNIDLAVKLLSLPRELGNHPEDAQPVIATQGRFGPFLKHGTESRSIPAQYSLLEITLEQALEVLAQPKAPGRGRGVAAPPLKTLEASPVTGKPIELRDGRYGLYVTDGETNASLPKDASGDTLTFEQAVSLLEARAAAGPSKKAKAKRGAKAPKAATKSPAKKGPAKKGPATKAATKKAPAKKSPAKKSATKNTAPKKK
;
A
#
# COMPACT_ATOMS: atom_id res chain seq x y z
N TYR A 1 -13.99 -22.67 23.42
CA TYR A 1 -13.58 -21.33 22.98
C TYR A 1 -14.75 -20.62 22.30
N ALA A 2 -15.78 -20.22 23.05
CA ALA A 2 -16.84 -19.38 22.48
C ALA A 2 -16.38 -17.92 22.57
N THR A 3 -16.09 -17.28 21.45
CA THR A 3 -15.82 -15.84 21.39
C THR A 3 -17.12 -15.05 21.48
N LYS A 4 -17.04 -13.82 21.98
CA LYS A 4 -18.21 -12.94 22.24
C LYS A 4 -18.48 -11.93 21.11
N VAL A 5 -17.71 -11.92 20.04
CA VAL A 5 -17.64 -10.79 19.09
C VAL A 5 -18.66 -10.95 17.98
N LYS A 6 -19.93 -10.62 18.26
CA LYS A 6 -21.06 -10.74 17.31
C LYS A 6 -20.80 -10.10 15.93
N ASN A 7 -20.22 -10.87 15.02
CA ASN A 7 -19.96 -10.53 13.63
C ASN A 7 -20.68 -11.57 12.75
N ALA A 8 -21.18 -11.16 11.58
CA ALA A 8 -21.85 -12.07 10.65
C ALA A 8 -20.95 -13.23 10.18
N GLN A 9 -19.63 -13.06 10.21
CA GLN A 9 -18.67 -14.12 9.89
C GLN A 9 -18.37 -15.08 11.06
N GLU A 10 -18.78 -14.76 12.30
CA GLU A 10 -18.69 -15.72 13.42
C GLU A 10 -19.72 -16.87 13.31
N ALA A 11 -20.59 -16.85 12.29
CA ALA A 11 -21.44 -18.00 11.96
C ALA A 11 -20.67 -19.18 11.35
N HIS A 12 -19.37 -19.03 11.11
CA HIS A 12 -18.50 -20.08 10.58
C HIS A 12 -17.70 -20.76 11.70
N GLU A 13 -17.32 -22.01 11.44
CA GLU A 13 -16.43 -22.75 12.33
C GLU A 13 -15.00 -22.19 12.27
N ALA A 14 -14.23 -22.41 13.34
CA ALA A 14 -12.81 -22.08 13.36
C ALA A 14 -12.07 -22.78 12.20
N ILE A 15 -10.96 -22.16 11.74
CA ILE A 15 -10.09 -22.78 10.73
C ILE A 15 -9.43 -24.02 11.35
N ARG A 16 -9.79 -25.19 10.82
CA ARG A 16 -9.31 -26.51 11.26
C ARG A 16 -9.16 -27.47 10.06
N PRO A 17 -8.49 -28.62 10.21
CA PRO A 17 -8.48 -29.65 9.18
C PRO A 17 -9.90 -30.08 8.82
N ALA A 18 -10.15 -30.30 7.52
CA ALA A 18 -11.45 -30.68 7.00
C ALA A 18 -11.78 -32.16 7.28
N GLY A 19 -13.06 -32.51 7.17
CA GLY A 19 -13.58 -33.87 7.33
C GLY A 19 -13.89 -34.25 8.78
N ASN A 20 -14.50 -35.44 8.94
CA ASN A 20 -14.82 -36.02 10.26
C ASN A 20 -13.60 -36.64 10.94
N THR A 21 -12.60 -37.05 10.14
CA THR A 21 -11.33 -37.59 10.61
C THR A 21 -10.22 -36.79 9.96
N PHE A 22 -9.41 -36.12 10.76
CA PHE A 22 -8.32 -35.29 10.25
C PHE A 22 -7.24 -36.18 9.68
N ARG A 23 -6.84 -35.92 8.43
CA ARG A 23 -5.64 -36.53 7.85
C ARG A 23 -4.41 -36.07 8.61
N LEU A 24 -3.45 -36.97 8.83
CA LEU A 24 -2.19 -36.63 9.49
C LEU A 24 -1.32 -35.81 8.54
N PRO A 25 -0.61 -34.76 9.02
CA PRO A 25 0.23 -33.93 8.17
C PRO A 25 1.20 -34.74 7.32
N GLU A 26 1.86 -35.75 7.91
CA GLU A 26 2.84 -36.61 7.22
C GLU A 26 2.29 -37.26 5.94
N THR A 27 1.00 -37.63 5.93
CA THR A 27 0.35 -38.27 4.78
C THR A 27 0.10 -37.32 3.61
N LEU A 28 0.18 -36.00 3.84
CA LEU A 28 -0.05 -34.96 2.84
C LEU A 28 1.24 -34.30 2.35
N ARG A 29 2.41 -34.73 2.85
CA ARG A 29 3.70 -34.10 2.53
C ARG A 29 4.05 -34.17 1.04
N ASP A 30 3.64 -35.25 0.36
CA ASP A 30 3.88 -35.44 -1.07
C ASP A 30 2.76 -34.87 -1.96
N GLU A 31 1.60 -34.55 -1.37
CA GLU A 31 0.42 -34.01 -2.07
C GLU A 31 0.41 -32.46 -2.07
N LEU A 32 1.06 -31.83 -1.09
CA LEU A 32 1.04 -30.39 -0.86
C LEU A 32 2.36 -29.73 -1.25
N SER A 33 2.30 -28.47 -1.68
CA SER A 33 3.51 -27.66 -1.79
C SER A 33 4.12 -27.41 -0.41
N TYR A 34 5.39 -26.99 -0.38
CA TYR A 34 6.10 -26.70 0.87
C TYR A 34 5.35 -25.72 1.78
N ASP A 35 4.87 -24.59 1.24
CA ASP A 35 4.14 -23.59 2.03
C ASP A 35 2.75 -24.07 2.45
N GLN A 36 2.05 -24.81 1.58
CA GLN A 36 0.75 -25.40 1.91
C GLN A 36 0.87 -26.41 3.04
N PHE A 37 1.90 -27.27 3.01
CA PHE A 37 2.18 -28.23 4.08
C PHE A 37 2.45 -27.52 5.41
N ARG A 38 3.28 -26.48 5.43
CA ARG A 38 3.59 -25.74 6.67
C ARG A 38 2.36 -25.09 7.29
N VAL A 39 1.53 -24.46 6.47
CA VAL A 39 0.27 -23.86 6.95
C VAL A 39 -0.69 -24.94 7.46
N PHE A 40 -0.82 -26.05 6.74
CA PHE A 40 -1.66 -27.17 7.17
C PHE A 40 -1.17 -27.80 8.48
N ASP A 41 0.14 -28.05 8.62
CA ASP A 41 0.76 -28.60 9.83
C ASP A 41 0.53 -27.68 11.04
N MET A 42 0.70 -26.37 10.86
CA MET A 42 0.39 -25.37 11.88
C MET A 42 -1.09 -25.41 12.29
N ILE A 43 -2.02 -25.43 11.33
CA ILE A 43 -3.47 -25.51 11.59
C ILE A 43 -3.80 -26.81 12.35
N TRP A 44 -3.23 -27.94 11.91
CA TRP A 44 -3.44 -29.24 12.53
C TRP A 44 -2.95 -29.27 13.98
N LYS A 45 -1.70 -28.85 14.22
CA LYS A 45 -1.10 -28.79 15.57
C LYS A 45 -1.90 -27.86 16.49
N ARG A 46 -2.29 -26.68 16.01
CA ARG A 46 -3.10 -25.72 16.79
C ARG A 46 -4.48 -26.29 17.14
N THR A 47 -5.12 -26.99 16.20
CA THR A 47 -6.43 -27.63 16.41
C THR A 47 -6.33 -28.71 17.48
N VAL A 48 -5.34 -29.61 17.39
CA VAL A 48 -5.14 -30.69 18.37
C VAL A 48 -4.79 -30.10 19.75
N ALA A 49 -3.84 -29.15 19.80
CA ALA A 49 -3.43 -28.50 21.04
C ALA A 49 -4.60 -27.83 21.77
N SER A 50 -5.57 -27.26 21.04
CA SER A 50 -6.75 -26.62 21.63
C SER A 50 -7.63 -27.57 22.47
N GLN A 51 -7.55 -28.89 22.22
CA GLN A 51 -8.32 -29.93 22.92
C GLN A 51 -7.48 -30.71 23.95
N MET A 52 -6.19 -30.39 24.08
CA MET A 52 -5.30 -31.03 25.05
C MET A 52 -5.46 -30.42 26.44
N ALA A 53 -4.95 -31.13 27.44
CA ALA A 53 -4.93 -30.64 28.82
C ALA A 53 -4.02 -29.41 28.99
N ASP A 54 -4.33 -28.59 29.99
CA ASP A 54 -3.51 -27.43 30.36
C ASP A 54 -2.10 -27.84 30.79
N ALA A 55 -1.12 -27.02 30.43
CA ALA A 55 0.24 -27.15 30.93
C ALA A 55 0.32 -26.73 32.41
N LYS A 56 1.07 -27.46 33.23
CA LYS A 56 1.38 -27.10 34.62
C LYS A 56 2.83 -26.67 34.73
N LYS A 57 3.05 -25.46 35.25
CA LYS A 57 4.36 -24.87 35.45
C LYS A 57 4.57 -24.54 36.92
N LEU A 58 5.75 -24.85 37.45
CA LEU A 58 6.18 -24.44 38.77
C LEU A 58 7.04 -23.17 38.61
N ARG A 59 6.58 -22.07 39.22
CA ARG A 59 7.34 -20.82 39.28
C ARG A 59 7.93 -20.66 40.67
N VAL A 60 9.25 -20.60 40.76
CA VAL A 60 9.99 -20.38 42.00
C VAL A 60 10.54 -18.95 41.99
N VAL A 61 10.26 -18.20 43.04
CA VAL A 61 10.80 -16.85 43.26
C VAL A 61 11.62 -16.87 44.54
N MET A 62 12.90 -16.56 44.44
CA MET A 62 13.82 -16.46 45.57
C MET A 62 14.15 -14.98 45.81
N THR A 63 13.91 -14.53 47.03
CA THR A 63 14.33 -13.22 47.51
C THR A 63 15.57 -13.41 48.36
N ILE A 64 16.66 -12.74 48.00
CA ILE A 64 17.97 -12.88 48.63
C ILE A 64 18.34 -11.55 49.27
N HIS A 65 18.49 -11.54 50.59
CA HIS A 65 18.95 -10.37 51.34
C HIS A 65 20.47 -10.39 51.45
N ALA A 66 21.12 -9.29 51.10
CA ALA A 66 22.56 -9.12 51.21
C ALA A 66 22.89 -7.71 51.72
N ALA A 67 23.23 -7.60 53.01
CA ALA A 67 23.33 -6.32 53.72
C ALA A 67 22.05 -5.49 53.50
N ASP A 68 22.18 -4.29 52.94
CA ASP A 68 21.05 -3.38 52.70
C ASP A 68 20.36 -3.60 51.34
N ALA A 69 20.83 -4.56 50.54
CA ALA A 69 20.31 -4.84 49.21
C ALA A 69 19.39 -6.08 49.17
N VAL A 70 18.40 -6.03 48.29
CA VAL A 70 17.49 -7.14 47.99
C VAL A 70 17.68 -7.57 46.54
N PHE A 71 18.04 -8.83 46.34
CA PHE A 71 18.13 -9.45 45.02
C PHE A 71 16.94 -10.40 44.82
N GLN A 72 16.50 -10.55 43.57
CA GLN A 72 15.42 -11.46 43.22
C GLN A 72 15.86 -12.38 42.09
N ALA A 73 15.71 -13.68 42.30
CA ALA A 73 15.87 -14.69 41.26
C ALA A 73 14.52 -15.35 40.98
N THR A 74 14.13 -15.40 39.72
CA THR A 74 12.93 -16.12 39.28
C THR A 74 13.32 -17.27 38.39
N GLY A 75 12.77 -18.45 38.68
CA GLY A 75 12.89 -19.66 37.89
C GLY A 75 11.52 -20.22 37.55
N THR A 76 11.46 -20.94 36.44
CA THR A 76 10.25 -21.60 35.97
C THR A 76 10.63 -22.98 35.44
N SER A 77 9.92 -24.02 35.87
CA SER A 77 9.99 -25.38 35.32
C SER A 77 8.61 -25.86 34.91
N ILE A 78 8.55 -26.82 33.99
CA ILE A 78 7.33 -27.42 33.47
C ILE A 78 7.14 -28.78 34.16
N GLU A 79 6.11 -28.89 34.99
CA GLU A 79 5.77 -30.16 35.65
C GLU A 79 4.96 -31.07 34.72
N PHE A 80 4.17 -30.45 33.84
CA PHE A 80 3.36 -31.16 32.86
C PHE A 80 3.19 -30.30 31.60
N GLU A 81 3.59 -30.83 30.46
CA GLU A 81 3.63 -30.09 29.19
C GLU A 81 2.23 -29.78 28.64
N GLY A 82 1.24 -30.64 28.87
CA GLY A 82 -0.11 -30.46 28.32
C GLY A 82 -0.10 -30.17 26.82
N PHE A 83 -0.86 -29.17 26.39
CA PHE A 83 -0.93 -28.71 25.00
C PHE A 83 0.41 -28.23 24.41
N LEU A 84 1.38 -27.82 25.24
CA LEU A 84 2.67 -27.32 24.78
C LEU A 84 3.46 -28.38 24.01
N ARG A 85 3.19 -29.67 24.26
CA ARG A 85 3.80 -30.78 23.54
C ARG A 85 3.42 -30.80 22.05
N ALA A 86 2.23 -30.31 21.70
CA ALA A 86 1.77 -30.25 20.32
C ALA A 86 2.02 -28.90 19.66
N TYR A 87 2.01 -27.80 20.43
CA TYR A 87 2.11 -26.46 19.88
C TYR A 87 2.73 -25.45 20.87
N VAL A 88 3.75 -24.72 20.42
CA VAL A 88 4.29 -23.53 21.08
C VAL A 88 4.20 -22.37 20.11
N GLU A 89 3.59 -21.27 20.55
CA GLU A 89 3.39 -20.10 19.70
C GLU A 89 4.73 -19.45 19.32
N GLY A 90 4.93 -19.20 18.02
CA GLY A 90 6.16 -18.61 17.49
C GLY A 90 7.29 -19.58 17.14
N SER A 91 7.08 -20.90 17.29
CA SER A 91 8.11 -21.91 16.96
C SER A 91 7.53 -23.13 16.21
N ASP A 92 8.33 -23.65 15.27
CA ASP A 92 8.05 -24.89 14.53
C ASP A 92 8.52 -26.16 15.28
N ASP A 93 9.37 -26.00 16.31
CA ASP A 93 9.82 -27.08 17.21
C ASP A 93 9.45 -26.77 18.68
N PRO A 94 8.32 -27.32 19.16
CA PRO A 94 7.89 -27.16 20.54
C PRO A 94 8.90 -27.67 21.57
N ALA A 95 9.61 -28.76 21.30
CA ALA A 95 10.50 -29.40 22.27
C ALA A 95 11.76 -28.55 22.52
N ALA A 96 12.34 -28.01 21.45
CA ALA A 96 13.50 -27.11 21.55
C ALA A 96 13.19 -25.83 22.34
N GLU A 97 12.03 -25.22 22.09
CA GLU A 97 11.62 -23.99 22.77
C GLU A 97 11.17 -24.18 24.21
N LEU A 98 10.58 -25.33 24.54
CA LEU A 98 10.26 -25.67 25.93
C LEU A 98 11.53 -25.78 26.76
N ALA A 99 12.59 -26.37 26.20
CA ALA A 99 13.90 -26.49 26.86
C ALA A 99 14.58 -25.13 27.06
N GLU A 100 14.46 -24.19 26.12
CA GLU A 100 15.02 -22.83 26.27
C GLU A 100 14.24 -21.97 27.29
N LYS A 101 12.95 -22.25 27.50
CA LYS A 101 12.08 -21.49 28.40
C LYS A 101 12.16 -21.93 29.87
N GLU A 102 12.77 -23.07 30.16
CA GLU A 102 13.00 -23.50 31.54
C GLU A 102 14.22 -22.82 32.16
N LYS A 103 13.97 -22.05 33.21
CA LYS A 103 15.03 -21.49 34.05
C LYS A 103 14.98 -22.18 35.40
N LEU A 104 15.72 -23.28 35.50
CA LEU A 104 15.82 -24.05 36.73
C LEU A 104 16.60 -23.26 37.78
N LEU A 105 16.03 -23.17 38.97
CA LEU A 105 16.73 -22.69 40.15
C LEU A 105 17.11 -23.88 41.03
N PRO A 106 18.25 -23.82 41.74
CA PRO A 106 18.63 -24.85 42.71
C PRO A 106 17.59 -24.93 43.82
N SER A 107 17.45 -26.09 44.47
CA SER A 107 16.67 -26.19 45.70
C SER A 107 17.42 -25.47 46.83
N VAL A 108 16.72 -24.59 47.56
CA VAL A 108 17.26 -23.86 48.72
C VAL A 108 16.25 -23.90 49.87
N GLN A 109 16.74 -23.76 51.10
CA GLN A 109 15.88 -23.60 52.29
C GLN A 109 15.74 -22.12 52.67
N SER A 110 14.66 -21.80 53.39
CA SER A 110 14.50 -20.47 53.98
C SER A 110 15.66 -20.20 54.95
N GLU A 111 16.19 -18.97 54.94
CA GLU A 111 17.36 -18.55 55.76
C GLU A 111 18.70 -19.25 55.43
N GLU A 112 18.78 -19.98 54.32
CA GLU A 112 20.03 -20.60 53.88
C GLU A 112 21.09 -19.55 53.51
N LYS A 113 22.30 -19.71 54.04
CA LYS A 113 23.42 -18.79 53.77
C LYS A 113 24.02 -19.07 52.40
N LEU A 114 23.87 -18.12 51.48
CA LEU A 114 24.46 -18.19 50.14
C LEU A 114 25.82 -17.50 50.07
N LYS A 115 26.77 -18.09 49.35
CA LYS A 115 28.09 -17.49 49.10
C LYS A 115 28.07 -16.69 47.80
N LEU A 116 28.33 -15.37 47.89
CA LEU A 116 28.54 -14.52 46.72
C LEU A 116 29.76 -15.02 45.93
N ARG A 117 29.55 -15.36 44.64
CA ARG A 117 30.62 -15.76 43.73
C ARG A 117 31.12 -14.61 42.86
N LYS A 118 30.20 -13.82 42.31
CA LYS A 118 30.47 -12.72 41.39
C LYS A 118 29.39 -11.65 41.54
N LEU A 119 29.77 -10.38 41.40
CA LEU A 119 28.86 -9.25 41.37
C LEU A 119 29.18 -8.42 40.12
N ASP A 120 28.25 -8.39 39.16
CA ASP A 120 28.36 -7.63 37.93
C ASP A 120 27.36 -6.47 37.96
N ALA A 121 27.84 -5.24 37.77
CA ALA A 121 26.97 -4.09 37.58
C ALA A 121 26.53 -4.04 36.12
N LEU A 122 25.24 -4.32 35.87
CA LEU A 122 24.65 -4.26 34.54
C LEU A 122 24.02 -2.89 34.32
N SER A 123 24.36 -2.26 33.19
CA SER A 123 23.67 -1.07 32.70
C SER A 123 22.66 -1.48 31.64
N HIS A 124 21.47 -0.90 31.71
CA HIS A 124 20.41 -1.09 30.72
C HIS A 124 19.95 0.26 30.21
N THR A 125 19.63 0.32 28.92
CA THR A 125 18.99 1.48 28.29
C THR A 125 17.57 1.08 27.90
N THR A 126 16.61 1.95 28.21
CA THR A 126 15.21 1.77 27.80
C THR A 126 15.11 1.72 26.28
N GLN A 127 14.38 0.74 25.77
CA GLN A 127 14.09 0.63 24.34
C GLN A 127 12.77 1.34 24.03
N PRO A 128 12.63 1.95 22.83
CA PRO A 128 11.35 2.50 22.41
C PRO A 128 10.32 1.38 22.18
N PRO A 129 9.01 1.72 22.13
CA PRO A 129 7.97 0.79 21.73
C PRO A 129 8.31 0.15 20.37
N ALA A 130 8.11 -1.16 20.27
CA ALA A 130 8.36 -1.88 19.04
C ALA A 130 7.38 -1.43 17.94
N ARG A 131 7.87 -1.33 16.70
CA ARG A 131 7.00 -1.11 15.54
C ARG A 131 6.08 -2.30 15.32
N PHE A 132 4.96 -2.07 14.67
CA PHE A 132 4.07 -3.14 14.25
C PHE A 132 4.73 -4.05 13.21
N THR A 133 4.59 -5.35 13.39
CA THR A 133 4.64 -6.36 12.32
C THR A 133 3.24 -6.53 11.72
N GLU A 134 3.11 -7.25 10.61
CA GLU A 134 1.79 -7.61 10.06
C GLU A 134 0.91 -8.30 11.11
N ALA A 135 1.46 -9.26 11.85
CA ALA A 135 0.73 -9.99 12.88
C ALA A 135 0.23 -9.06 14.00
N SER A 136 1.11 -8.22 14.56
CA SER A 136 0.72 -7.29 15.63
C SER A 136 -0.22 -6.18 15.15
N LEU A 137 -0.15 -5.80 13.87
CA LEU A 137 -1.09 -4.84 13.28
C LEU A 137 -2.47 -5.48 13.10
N THR A 138 -2.52 -6.71 12.59
CA THR A 138 -3.78 -7.48 12.51
C THR A 138 -4.41 -7.64 13.88
N GLN A 139 -3.63 -7.99 14.89
CA GLN A 139 -4.11 -8.08 16.28
C GLN A 139 -4.66 -6.73 16.77
N ALA A 140 -3.94 -5.63 16.55
CA ALA A 140 -4.40 -4.30 16.96
C ALA A 140 -5.66 -3.83 16.22
N LEU A 141 -5.84 -4.24 14.96
CA LEU A 141 -7.05 -3.98 14.17
C LEU A 141 -8.23 -4.78 14.73
N GLU A 142 -8.04 -6.07 15.01
CA GLU A 142 -9.04 -6.95 15.63
C GLU A 142 -9.47 -6.45 17.01
N GLU A 143 -8.53 -6.12 17.90
CA GLU A 143 -8.80 -5.60 19.26
C GLU A 143 -9.61 -4.29 19.24
N ARG A 144 -9.45 -3.48 18.18
CA ARG A 144 -10.17 -2.22 18.00
C ARG A 144 -11.47 -2.38 17.20
N GLY A 145 -11.83 -3.58 16.74
CA GLY A 145 -13.01 -3.81 15.91
C GLY A 145 -12.91 -3.23 14.49
N ILE A 146 -11.70 -2.87 14.06
CA ILE A 146 -11.44 -2.27 12.74
C ILE A 146 -11.05 -3.38 11.77
N GLY A 147 -11.78 -3.50 10.67
CA GLY A 147 -11.59 -4.58 9.72
C GLY A 147 -12.22 -5.90 10.15
N ARG A 148 -12.12 -6.90 9.28
CA ARG A 148 -12.81 -8.19 9.35
C ARG A 148 -11.86 -9.28 8.81
N PRO A 149 -12.10 -10.57 9.07
CA PRO A 149 -11.23 -11.66 8.58
C PRO A 149 -10.95 -11.59 7.07
N SER A 150 -11.93 -11.12 6.29
CA SER A 150 -11.80 -10.91 4.85
C SER A 150 -10.96 -9.69 4.44
N THR A 151 -10.72 -8.73 5.34
CA THR A 151 -10.08 -7.45 5.00
C THR A 151 -8.66 -7.29 5.54
N TYR A 152 -8.27 -7.95 6.63
CA TYR A 152 -6.95 -7.76 7.27
C TYR A 152 -5.76 -7.81 6.30
N ALA A 153 -5.64 -8.91 5.53
CA ALA A 153 -4.56 -9.05 4.55
C ALA A 153 -4.61 -7.97 3.47
N SER A 154 -5.82 -7.65 2.98
CA SER A 154 -6.00 -6.64 1.92
C SER A 154 -5.72 -5.21 2.39
N ILE A 155 -5.96 -4.89 3.66
CA ILE A 155 -5.61 -3.60 4.28
C ILE A 155 -4.09 -3.45 4.27
N ILE A 156 -3.37 -4.44 4.79
CA ILE A 156 -1.90 -4.47 4.83
C ILE A 156 -1.30 -4.36 3.42
N ASP A 157 -1.78 -5.18 2.48
CA ASP A 157 -1.34 -5.12 1.09
C ASP A 157 -1.60 -3.77 0.45
N THR A 158 -2.70 -3.10 0.80
CA THR A 158 -3.07 -1.81 0.20
C THR A 158 -2.20 -0.68 0.72
N ILE A 159 -1.91 -0.64 2.02
CA ILE A 159 -1.03 0.40 2.59
C ILE A 159 0.42 0.24 2.15
N LEU A 160 0.89 -1.00 1.94
CA LEU A 160 2.19 -1.31 1.35
C LEU A 160 2.24 -0.90 -0.13
N ARG A 161 1.26 -1.34 -0.93
CA ARG A 161 1.22 -1.08 -2.39
C ARG A 161 1.08 0.41 -2.73
N ARG A 162 0.52 1.21 -1.82
CA ARG A 162 0.38 2.66 -1.97
C ARG A 162 1.53 3.46 -1.35
N ASP A 163 2.59 2.79 -0.90
CA ASP A 163 3.77 3.40 -0.29
C ASP A 163 3.45 4.29 0.93
N TYR A 164 2.36 4.00 1.65
CA TYR A 164 2.11 4.60 2.96
C TYR A 164 3.00 3.97 4.03
N VAL A 165 3.31 2.69 3.85
CA VAL A 165 4.16 1.92 4.74
C VAL A 165 5.14 1.13 3.89
N PHE A 166 6.36 0.96 4.38
CA PHE A 166 7.35 0.05 3.80
C PHE A 166 7.85 -0.95 4.86
N LYS A 167 8.43 -2.07 4.41
CA LYS A 167 8.97 -3.09 5.30
C LYS A 167 10.47 -2.85 5.54
N LYS A 168 10.89 -2.82 6.81
CA LYS A 168 12.30 -2.90 7.22
C LYS A 168 12.47 -4.15 8.06
N GLY A 169 12.96 -5.23 7.44
CA GLY A 169 12.83 -6.57 7.99
C GLY A 169 11.35 -6.96 8.12
N ASN A 170 10.92 -7.37 9.32
CA ASN A 170 9.53 -7.72 9.61
C ASN A 170 8.69 -6.54 10.14
N ALA A 171 9.31 -5.37 10.36
CA ALA A 171 8.64 -4.19 10.88
C ALA A 171 8.01 -3.36 9.75
N LEU A 172 6.80 -2.87 10.00
CA LEU A 172 6.07 -1.91 9.19
C LEU A 172 6.48 -0.50 9.60
N VAL A 173 7.04 0.26 8.66
CA VAL A 173 7.53 1.62 8.88
C VAL A 173 6.69 2.59 8.06
N PRO A 174 6.08 3.62 8.67
CA PRO A 174 5.34 4.64 7.93
C PRO A 174 6.30 5.46 7.05
N SER A 175 5.84 5.83 5.86
CA SER A 175 6.55 6.79 4.99
C SER A 175 6.19 8.22 5.35
N TRP A 176 7.00 9.19 4.91
CA TRP A 176 6.65 10.61 5.02
C TRP A 176 5.33 10.96 4.32
N THR A 177 4.98 10.26 3.24
CA THR A 177 3.68 10.39 2.58
C THR A 177 2.53 10.02 3.51
N ALA A 178 2.69 8.96 4.33
CA ALA A 178 1.69 8.61 5.33
C ALA A 178 1.53 9.70 6.40
N PHE A 179 2.62 10.29 6.90
CA PHE A 179 2.53 11.40 7.85
C PHE A 179 1.70 12.56 7.31
N ALA A 180 1.96 13.01 6.08
CA ALA A 180 1.19 14.11 5.49
C ALA A 180 -0.28 13.76 5.26
N VAL A 181 -0.57 12.53 4.80
CA VAL A 181 -1.96 12.11 4.59
C VAL A 181 -2.70 11.99 5.93
N ILE A 182 -2.09 11.38 6.95
CA ILE A 182 -2.70 11.26 8.26
C ILE A 182 -2.89 12.63 8.91
N GLN A 183 -1.88 13.51 8.86
CA GLN A 183 -2.00 14.88 9.39
C GLN A 183 -3.12 15.66 8.67
N LEU A 184 -3.21 15.58 7.34
CA LEU A 184 -4.32 16.19 6.59
C LEU A 184 -5.68 15.65 7.07
N MET A 185 -5.77 14.34 7.31
CA MET A 185 -7.00 13.71 7.77
C MET A 185 -7.33 14.08 9.22
N GLU A 186 -6.35 14.14 10.13
CA GLU A 186 -6.54 14.52 11.53
C GLU A 186 -6.94 16.00 11.67
N ASP A 187 -6.30 16.89 10.90
CA ASP A 187 -6.56 18.34 10.98
C ASP A 187 -7.92 18.74 10.37
N HIS A 188 -8.31 18.10 9.27
CA HIS A 188 -9.50 18.51 8.50
C HIS A 188 -10.68 17.54 8.61
N PHE A 189 -10.43 16.27 8.89
CA PHE A 189 -11.42 15.19 8.90
C PHE A 189 -11.27 14.24 10.11
N PRO A 190 -11.12 14.74 11.36
CA PRO A 190 -10.77 13.92 12.52
C PRO A 190 -11.77 12.79 12.76
N SER A 191 -13.05 13.02 12.48
CA SER A 191 -14.10 11.99 12.63
C SER A 191 -13.93 10.81 11.67
N LEU A 192 -13.30 10.98 10.50
CA LEU A 192 -13.14 9.91 9.52
C LEU A 192 -11.94 8.99 9.80
N VAL A 193 -11.01 9.43 10.65
CA VAL A 193 -9.83 8.65 11.06
C VAL A 193 -9.86 8.24 12.53
N ASP A 194 -10.95 8.57 13.23
CA ASP A 194 -11.20 8.10 14.57
C ASP A 194 -11.40 6.57 14.58
N TYR A 195 -10.78 5.91 15.55
CA TYR A 195 -10.82 4.46 15.66
C TYR A 195 -12.23 3.97 16.00
N GLN A 196 -12.94 4.66 16.90
CA GLN A 196 -14.28 4.28 17.31
C GLN A 196 -15.27 4.42 16.17
N PHE A 197 -15.19 5.53 15.41
CA PHE A 197 -15.99 5.74 14.22
C PHE A 197 -15.88 4.57 13.22
N THR A 198 -14.64 4.12 12.97
CA THR A 198 -14.39 3.05 12.01
C THR A 198 -14.95 1.71 12.51
N ALA A 199 -14.79 1.43 13.80
CA ALA A 199 -15.36 0.25 14.44
C ALA A 199 -16.90 0.26 14.37
N ASP A 200 -17.53 1.40 14.70
CA ASP A 200 -18.98 1.57 14.68
C ASP A 200 -19.54 1.39 13.26
N MET A 201 -18.82 1.88 12.24
CA MET A 201 -19.18 1.65 10.83
C MET A 201 -19.20 0.16 10.49
N GLU A 202 -18.15 -0.58 10.85
CA GLU A 202 -18.06 -2.01 10.55
C GLU A 202 -19.16 -2.80 11.28
N ASP A 203 -19.44 -2.44 12.54
CA ASP A 203 -20.53 -3.05 13.32
C ASP A 203 -21.92 -2.75 12.73
N TYR A 204 -22.10 -1.57 12.14
CA TYR A 204 -23.32 -1.24 11.41
C TYR A 204 -23.46 -2.11 10.15
N LEU A 205 -22.38 -2.31 9.39
CA LEU A 205 -22.39 -3.18 8.21
C LEU A 205 -22.72 -4.63 8.58
N ASP A 206 -22.23 -5.10 9.74
CA ASP A 206 -22.59 -6.42 10.26
C ASP A 206 -24.08 -6.50 10.61
N GLN A 207 -24.66 -5.45 11.20
CA GLN A 207 -26.11 -5.40 11.47
C GLN A 207 -26.94 -5.45 10.18
N ILE A 208 -26.51 -4.75 9.12
CA ILE A 208 -27.16 -4.83 7.79
C ILE A 208 -27.12 -6.27 7.27
N SER A 209 -25.97 -6.94 7.36
CA SER A 209 -25.84 -8.32 6.86
C SER A 209 -26.72 -9.33 7.62
N ARG A 210 -27.06 -9.03 8.89
CA ARG A 210 -28.01 -9.80 9.72
C ARG A 210 -29.46 -9.39 9.51
N ASN A 211 -29.76 -8.46 8.59
CA ASN A 211 -31.06 -7.83 8.40
C ASN A 211 -31.61 -7.12 9.65
N GLU A 212 -30.74 -6.61 10.52
CA GLU A 212 -31.11 -5.83 11.71
C GLU A 212 -31.29 -4.33 11.39
N ARG A 213 -30.70 -3.86 10.28
CA ARG A 213 -30.79 -2.47 9.79
C ARG A 213 -30.92 -2.41 8.27
N GLU A 214 -31.43 -1.28 7.76
CA GLU A 214 -31.57 -1.03 6.31
C GLU A 214 -30.33 -0.33 5.72
N ASN A 215 -29.84 -0.81 4.58
CA ASN A 215 -28.65 -0.27 3.91
C ASN A 215 -28.84 1.15 3.35
N LEU A 216 -30.03 1.50 2.83
CA LEU A 216 -30.28 2.79 2.19
C LEU A 216 -30.29 3.91 3.22
N THR A 217 -30.91 3.65 4.38
CA THR A 217 -30.95 4.55 5.53
C THR A 217 -29.53 4.88 5.99
N TYR A 218 -28.68 3.87 6.16
CA TYR A 218 -27.27 4.09 6.49
C TYR A 218 -26.53 4.98 5.48
N LEU A 219 -26.67 4.68 4.19
CA LEU A 219 -25.99 5.44 3.13
C LEU A 219 -26.47 6.89 3.07
N GLN A 220 -27.76 7.14 3.30
CA GLN A 220 -28.32 8.49 3.34
C GLN A 220 -27.77 9.27 4.54
N GLU A 221 -27.76 8.67 5.73
CA GLU A 221 -27.26 9.29 6.95
C GLU A 221 -25.75 9.57 6.87
N PHE A 222 -24.95 8.58 6.48
CA PHE A 222 -23.50 8.74 6.31
C PHE A 222 -23.15 9.83 5.29
N TYR A 223 -23.89 9.90 4.17
CA TYR A 223 -23.55 10.81 3.07
C TYR A 223 -24.10 12.22 3.25
N PHE A 224 -25.36 12.35 3.68
CA PHE A 224 -26.06 13.64 3.80
C PHE A 224 -26.08 14.21 5.21
N GLY A 225 -26.04 13.37 6.26
CA GLY A 225 -26.14 13.80 7.65
C GLY A 225 -27.57 14.17 8.10
N ASP A 226 -28.58 13.93 7.25
CA ASP A 226 -29.98 14.20 7.54
C ASP A 226 -30.52 13.13 8.51
N ASN A 227 -30.31 13.30 9.81
CA ASN A 227 -30.88 12.41 10.83
C ASN A 227 -32.42 12.44 10.76
N VAL A 228 -33.03 11.29 10.45
CA VAL A 228 -34.50 11.14 10.53
C VAL A 228 -34.93 10.79 11.96
N ASN A 229 -34.06 10.21 12.80
CA ASN A 229 -34.26 9.98 14.25
C ASN A 229 -32.91 9.85 15.00
N GLU A 230 -32.76 10.50 16.16
CA GLU A 230 -31.52 10.47 16.98
C GLU A 230 -31.15 9.08 17.53
N GLN A 231 -32.09 8.14 17.63
CA GLN A 231 -31.82 6.78 18.14
C GLN A 231 -31.18 5.84 17.10
N ASP A 232 -31.27 6.15 15.80
CA ASP A 232 -30.81 5.25 14.71
C ASP A 232 -29.65 5.81 13.88
N ALA A 233 -29.19 7.03 14.18
CA ALA A 233 -28.22 7.77 13.41
C ALA A 233 -26.90 7.00 13.14
N ALA A 234 -26.48 6.98 11.88
CA ALA A 234 -25.16 6.53 11.48
C ALA A 234 -24.04 7.35 12.18
N PRO A 235 -22.88 6.72 12.47
CA PRO A 235 -21.71 7.45 12.95
C PRO A 235 -21.35 8.58 11.97
N GLY A 236 -21.09 9.79 12.48
CA GLY A 236 -20.52 10.88 11.67
C GLY A 236 -21.24 12.22 11.65
N GLY A 237 -22.46 12.32 12.19
CA GLY A 237 -23.16 13.56 12.60
C GLY A 237 -23.50 14.61 11.53
N VAL A 238 -22.51 15.09 10.77
CA VAL A 238 -22.64 16.18 9.79
C VAL A 238 -22.88 15.65 8.38
N GLY A 239 -22.52 14.39 8.09
CA GLY A 239 -22.58 13.78 6.75
C GLY A 239 -21.34 14.10 5.89
N LEU A 240 -20.90 13.15 5.08
CA LEU A 240 -19.66 13.28 4.30
C LEU A 240 -19.68 14.43 3.27
N LYS A 241 -20.81 14.61 2.57
CA LYS A 241 -20.92 15.62 1.50
C LYS A 241 -20.78 17.06 2.01
N PRO A 242 -21.52 17.50 3.06
CA PRO A 242 -21.34 18.84 3.62
C PRO A 242 -19.94 19.02 4.24
N LEU A 243 -19.39 17.98 4.90
CA LEU A 243 -18.04 18.02 5.46
C LEU A 243 -16.98 18.33 4.39
N LEU A 244 -17.02 17.62 3.25
CA LEU A 244 -16.11 17.86 2.13
C LEU A 244 -16.31 19.25 1.52
N THR A 245 -17.55 19.70 1.39
CA THR A 245 -17.87 21.01 0.78
C THR A 245 -17.35 22.16 1.65
N GLN A 246 -17.46 22.04 2.98
CA GLN A 246 -16.98 23.03 3.92
C GLN A 246 -15.44 23.06 3.98
N LYS A 247 -14.81 21.88 4.09
CA LYS A 247 -13.37 21.78 4.36
C LYS A 247 -12.47 21.91 3.14
N ALA A 248 -12.96 21.61 1.93
CA ALA A 248 -12.14 21.71 0.72
C ALA A 248 -11.56 23.10 0.45
N ALA A 249 -12.23 24.17 0.90
CA ALA A 249 -11.75 25.55 0.74
C ALA A 249 -10.68 25.96 1.77
N GLU A 250 -10.58 25.23 2.89
CA GLU A 250 -9.69 25.55 4.01
C GLU A 250 -8.34 24.81 3.89
N ILE A 251 -8.24 23.80 3.04
CA ILE A 251 -7.03 22.98 2.88
C ILE A 251 -5.99 23.77 2.07
N ASP A 252 -4.88 24.13 2.72
CA ASP A 252 -3.68 24.59 2.03
C ASP A 252 -2.79 23.38 1.67
N PRO A 253 -2.61 23.06 0.37
CA PRO A 253 -1.78 21.95 -0.06
C PRO A 253 -0.32 22.05 0.39
N ARG A 254 0.19 23.26 0.65
CA ARG A 254 1.58 23.43 1.11
C ARG A 254 1.75 22.99 2.55
N ASN A 255 0.79 23.34 3.42
CA ASN A 255 0.84 22.97 4.83
C ASN A 255 0.53 21.48 5.01
N ALA A 256 -0.45 20.96 4.27
CA ALA A 256 -0.83 19.54 4.31
C ALA A 256 0.32 18.60 3.90
N CYS A 257 1.20 19.03 3.01
CA CYS A 257 2.35 18.23 2.55
C CYS A 257 3.65 18.55 3.30
N SER A 258 3.56 19.16 4.48
CA SER A 258 4.72 19.53 5.29
C SER A 258 4.60 19.00 6.73
N TYR A 259 5.69 18.43 7.22
CA TYR A 259 5.81 17.94 8.59
C TYR A 259 6.99 18.63 9.28
N SER A 260 6.77 19.19 10.48
CA SER A 260 7.83 19.85 11.26
C SER A 260 8.61 18.81 12.07
N LEU A 261 9.93 18.78 11.94
CA LEU A 261 10.79 17.93 12.78
C LEU A 261 10.99 18.50 14.19
N GLU A 262 10.68 19.78 14.39
CA GLU A 262 10.79 20.44 15.68
C GLU A 262 9.49 20.27 16.48
N PRO A 263 9.55 19.79 17.74
CA PRO A 263 8.42 19.80 18.67
C PRO A 263 7.85 21.22 18.80
N GLY A 264 6.52 21.34 18.90
CA GLY A 264 5.80 22.63 18.85
C GLY A 264 6.30 23.72 19.79
N ASP A 265 6.91 23.35 20.92
CA ASP A 265 7.42 24.26 21.96
C ASP A 265 8.96 24.27 22.09
N ALA A 266 9.70 23.63 21.16
CA ALA A 266 11.16 23.66 21.21
C ALA A 266 11.67 25.09 20.91
N PRO A 267 12.50 25.70 21.80
CA PRO A 267 13.07 27.00 21.52
C PRO A 267 13.91 26.94 20.23
N LEU A 268 13.79 28.01 19.44
CA LEU A 268 14.47 28.23 18.16
C LEU A 268 15.87 27.62 18.11
N SER A 269 15.97 26.59 17.27
CA SER A 269 17.18 26.01 16.68
C SER A 269 18.29 25.55 17.64
N VAL A 270 18.51 24.24 17.63
CA VAL A 270 19.83 23.64 17.92
C VAL A 270 20.86 24.03 16.82
N SER A 271 20.39 24.63 15.71
CA SER A 271 21.17 24.93 14.49
C SER A 271 21.68 26.37 14.37
N GLY A 272 21.40 27.28 15.32
CA GLY A 272 21.81 28.69 15.23
C GLY A 272 21.13 29.50 14.12
N SER A 273 20.03 29.00 13.55
CA SER A 273 19.27 29.59 12.44
C SER A 273 17.80 29.78 12.83
N LEU A 274 17.20 30.95 12.53
CA LEU A 274 15.80 31.25 12.87
C LEU A 274 14.76 30.36 12.16
N ASP A 275 15.15 29.66 11.10
CA ASP A 275 14.25 28.88 10.26
C ASP A 275 14.10 27.42 10.76
N LYS A 276 12.85 26.99 10.91
CA LYS A 276 12.48 25.62 11.29
C LYS A 276 12.82 24.63 10.18
N ILE A 277 13.26 23.42 10.57
CA ILE A 277 13.47 22.33 9.62
C ILE A 277 12.13 21.60 9.38
N VAL A 278 11.69 21.59 8.12
CA VAL A 278 10.45 20.92 7.70
C VAL A 278 10.74 19.83 6.67
N VAL A 279 10.09 18.67 6.83
CA VAL A 279 10.02 17.65 5.79
C VAL A 279 8.88 18.00 4.85
N ARG A 280 9.14 18.00 3.55
CA ARG A 280 8.16 18.22 2.50
C ARG A 280 8.10 17.06 1.54
N ILE A 281 6.90 16.73 1.09
CA ILE A 281 6.70 15.69 0.08
C ILE A 281 6.59 16.35 -1.29
N GLY A 282 7.65 16.19 -2.09
CA GLY A 282 7.73 16.71 -3.45
C GLY A 282 7.30 15.69 -4.50
N ARG A 283 7.33 16.12 -5.77
CA ARG A 283 7.11 15.24 -6.92
C ARG A 283 8.11 14.08 -7.01
N TYR A 284 9.29 14.25 -6.43
CA TYR A 284 10.42 13.32 -6.53
C TYR A 284 10.75 12.63 -5.20
N GLY A 285 9.82 12.64 -4.24
CA GLY A 285 10.02 12.06 -2.92
C GLY A 285 10.13 13.10 -1.79
N PRO A 286 10.34 12.64 -0.55
CA PRO A 286 10.46 13.48 0.62
C PRO A 286 11.83 14.19 0.67
N TYR A 287 11.83 15.45 1.07
CA TYR A 287 13.03 16.27 1.23
C TYR A 287 12.90 17.16 2.46
N ILE A 288 14.01 17.49 3.10
CA ILE A 288 14.07 18.51 4.16
C ILE A 288 14.29 19.89 3.54
N GLU A 289 13.62 20.89 4.11
CA GLU A 289 13.74 22.31 3.76
C GLU A 289 13.99 23.12 5.04
N GLN A 290 14.95 24.03 4.98
CA GLN A 290 15.24 25.03 6.02
C GLN A 290 15.56 26.36 5.33
N GLY A 291 14.61 27.30 5.35
CA GLY A 291 14.72 28.54 4.57
C GLY A 291 14.91 28.26 3.08
N GLU A 292 16.05 28.65 2.51
CA GLU A 292 16.41 28.37 1.11
C GLU A 292 17.11 27.02 0.90
N ARG A 293 17.56 26.37 1.99
CA ARG A 293 18.33 25.13 1.96
C ARG A 293 17.40 23.95 1.74
N ARG A 294 17.80 23.00 0.89
CA ARG A 294 17.06 21.76 0.65
C ARG A 294 17.99 20.56 0.57
N ALA A 295 17.56 19.42 1.11
CA ALA A 295 18.24 18.14 0.93
C ALA A 295 17.23 17.00 0.77
N SER A 296 17.53 16.03 -0.09
CA SER A 296 16.66 14.84 -0.25
C SER A 296 16.79 13.91 0.95
N ILE A 297 15.69 13.28 1.34
CA ILE A 297 15.70 12.20 2.33
C ILE A 297 15.74 10.87 1.55
N PRO A 298 16.59 9.90 1.93
CA PRO A 298 16.55 8.56 1.35
C PRO A 298 15.17 7.89 1.51
N GLU A 299 14.69 7.19 0.48
CA GLU A 299 13.34 6.60 0.47
C GLU A 299 13.16 5.46 1.49
N ASP A 300 14.23 4.80 1.89
CA ASP A 300 14.27 3.67 2.82
C ASP A 300 14.58 4.07 4.27
N MET A 301 14.78 5.37 4.54
CA MET A 301 15.07 5.89 5.86
C MET A 301 13.78 5.94 6.72
N PRO A 302 13.72 5.23 7.85
CA PRO A 302 12.64 5.37 8.81
C PRO A 302 12.53 6.79 9.36
N PRO A 303 11.32 7.35 9.52
CA PRO A 303 11.14 8.71 10.02
C PRO A 303 11.78 8.99 11.39
N ASP A 304 11.86 8.00 12.28
CA ASP A 304 12.49 8.11 13.61
C ASP A 304 14.03 8.17 13.55
N GLU A 305 14.65 7.73 12.45
CA GLU A 305 16.09 7.86 12.23
C GLU A 305 16.46 9.28 11.76
N LEU A 306 15.50 10.05 11.24
CA LEU A 306 15.69 11.45 10.83
C LEU A 306 15.70 12.39 12.05
N THR A 307 16.78 12.31 12.83
CA THR A 307 17.04 13.24 13.93
C THR A 307 17.39 14.64 13.42
N LEU A 308 17.20 15.67 14.26
CA LEU A 308 17.57 17.05 13.91
C LEU A 308 19.04 17.17 13.49
N ASN A 309 19.94 16.48 14.19
CA ASN A 309 21.38 16.48 13.87
C ASN A 309 21.65 15.90 12.48
N LEU A 310 21.01 14.77 12.15
CA LEU A 310 21.14 14.15 10.83
C LEU A 310 20.53 15.04 9.73
N ALA A 311 19.41 15.70 10.01
CA ALA A 311 18.79 16.65 9.08
C ALA A 311 19.74 17.83 8.76
N VAL A 312 20.39 18.41 9.78
CA VAL A 312 21.40 19.47 9.58
C VAL A 312 22.58 18.93 8.75
N GLU A 313 23.08 17.73 9.06
CA GLU A 313 24.17 17.11 8.30
C GLU A 313 23.80 16.91 6.81
N LEU A 314 22.57 16.48 6.53
CA LEU A 314 22.05 16.33 5.16
C LEU A 314 21.95 17.68 4.44
N LEU A 315 21.50 18.73 5.13
CA LEU A 315 21.46 20.10 4.58
C LEU A 315 22.87 20.66 4.32
N ASP A 316 23.83 20.37 5.20
CA ASP A 316 25.23 20.80 5.02
C ASP A 316 25.87 20.06 3.84
N LYS A 317 25.61 18.75 3.72
CA LYS A 317 26.06 17.92 2.59
C LYS A 317 25.47 18.39 1.26
N SER A 318 24.20 18.81 1.23
CA SER A 318 23.59 19.31 -0.01
C SER A 318 24.07 20.71 -0.40
N GLN A 319 24.55 21.51 0.56
CA GLN A 319 25.17 22.81 0.31
C GLN A 319 26.64 22.72 -0.11
N LYS A 320 27.37 21.68 0.31
CA LYS A 320 28.67 21.37 -0.29
C LYS A 320 28.43 21.10 -1.76
N ALA A 321 28.91 22.02 -2.60
CA ALA A 321 28.79 21.92 -4.04
C ALA A 321 29.24 20.52 -4.48
N GLU A 322 28.42 19.84 -5.29
CA GLU A 322 28.83 18.60 -5.94
C GLU A 322 30.19 18.86 -6.58
N GLU A 323 31.24 18.14 -6.16
CA GLU A 323 32.53 18.29 -6.82
C GLU A 323 32.35 17.84 -8.26
N PRO A 324 32.65 18.70 -9.26
CA PRO A 324 32.53 18.30 -10.63
C PRO A 324 33.53 17.17 -10.89
N LEU A 325 33.09 16.13 -11.60
CA LEU A 325 33.98 15.07 -12.09
C LEU A 325 35.12 15.65 -12.94
N GLY A 326 34.85 16.80 -13.57
CA GLY A 326 35.80 17.62 -14.31
C GLY A 326 35.06 18.65 -15.17
N TYR A 327 35.78 19.26 -16.10
CA TYR A 327 35.23 20.22 -17.04
C TYR A 327 35.20 19.63 -18.44
N HIS A 328 34.12 19.89 -19.18
CA HIS A 328 34.00 19.43 -20.55
C HIS A 328 35.04 20.13 -21.45
N PRO A 329 35.83 19.40 -22.25
CA PRO A 329 37.00 19.94 -22.95
C PRO A 329 36.68 21.03 -23.98
N VAL A 330 35.46 21.04 -24.55
CA VAL A 330 35.05 22.02 -25.58
C VAL A 330 34.22 23.18 -25.00
N SER A 331 33.42 22.92 -23.97
CA SER A 331 32.46 23.92 -23.46
C SER A 331 32.92 24.54 -22.15
N SER A 332 33.98 24.02 -21.53
CA SER A 332 34.50 24.42 -20.22
C SER A 332 33.46 24.42 -19.10
N LYS A 333 32.32 23.73 -19.29
CA LYS A 333 31.26 23.61 -18.29
C LYS A 333 31.56 22.44 -17.35
N PRO A 334 31.21 22.55 -16.05
CA PRO A 334 31.38 21.45 -15.10
C PRO A 334 30.51 20.26 -15.48
N ILE A 335 31.04 19.06 -15.25
CA ILE A 335 30.33 17.79 -15.43
C ILE A 335 30.09 17.18 -14.06
N TYR A 336 28.83 16.86 -13.76
CA TYR A 336 28.40 16.25 -12.50
C TYR A 336 27.91 14.82 -12.71
N ILE A 337 28.11 13.96 -11.72
CA ILE A 337 27.45 12.66 -11.63
C ILE A 337 26.33 12.79 -10.60
N LYS A 338 25.10 12.54 -11.01
CA LYS A 338 23.90 12.70 -10.19
C LYS A 338 23.07 11.41 -10.14
N GLN A 339 22.35 11.23 -9.05
CA GLN A 339 21.38 10.15 -8.91
C GLN A 339 19.98 10.66 -9.30
N GLY A 340 19.30 9.96 -10.20
CA GLY A 340 17.94 10.30 -10.62
C GLY A 340 16.97 9.12 -10.57
N ARG A 341 15.67 9.38 -10.77
CA ARG A 341 14.60 8.36 -10.75
C ARG A 341 14.80 7.17 -11.71
N PHE A 342 15.63 7.33 -12.74
CA PHE A 342 15.91 6.31 -13.75
C PHE A 342 17.30 5.69 -13.59
N GLY A 343 17.98 5.96 -12.47
CA GLY A 343 19.35 5.56 -12.20
C GLY A 343 20.35 6.73 -12.24
N PRO A 344 21.64 6.47 -12.02
CA PRO A 344 22.70 7.46 -12.10
C PRO A 344 22.80 8.05 -13.51
N TYR A 345 23.08 9.36 -13.60
CA TYR A 345 23.26 10.08 -14.86
C TYR A 345 24.35 11.13 -14.74
N VAL A 346 24.94 11.48 -15.87
CA VAL A 346 25.90 12.57 -16.01
C VAL A 346 25.15 13.83 -16.46
N GLN A 347 25.45 14.98 -15.85
CA GLN A 347 24.91 16.29 -16.22
C GLN A 347 26.04 17.24 -16.62
N LEU A 348 25.89 17.89 -17.77
CA LEU A 348 26.71 19.02 -18.21
C LEU A 348 26.08 20.33 -17.74
N GLY A 349 26.85 21.16 -17.03
CA GLY A 349 26.41 22.46 -16.52
C GLY A 349 25.61 22.38 -15.21
N THR A 350 25.39 23.52 -14.58
CA THR A 350 24.57 23.65 -13.37
C THR A 350 23.08 23.61 -13.72
N ASN A 351 22.21 23.57 -12.71
CA ASN A 351 20.76 23.50 -12.95
C ASN A 351 20.19 24.77 -13.60
N ASP A 352 20.90 25.89 -13.46
CA ASP A 352 20.54 27.22 -13.93
C ASP A 352 21.08 27.52 -15.35
N ASP A 353 21.91 26.63 -15.91
CA ASP A 353 22.39 26.75 -17.29
C ASP A 353 21.29 26.39 -18.30
N GLU A 354 21.05 27.29 -19.27
CA GLU A 354 20.06 27.08 -20.35
C GLU A 354 20.43 25.90 -21.27
N GLU A 355 21.71 25.56 -21.39
CA GLU A 355 22.23 24.49 -22.24
C GLU A 355 22.61 23.22 -21.45
N LYS A 356 21.91 22.92 -20.36
CA LYS A 356 22.17 21.69 -19.62
C LYS A 356 21.84 20.45 -20.45
N LYS A 357 22.72 19.45 -20.39
CA LYS A 357 22.53 18.15 -21.05
C LYS A 357 22.68 17.03 -20.04
N ASN A 358 21.78 16.04 -20.10
CA ASN A 358 21.78 14.89 -19.22
C ASN A 358 21.96 13.62 -20.04
N ALA A 359 22.84 12.72 -19.60
CA ALA A 359 23.05 11.41 -20.19
C ALA A 359 23.03 10.32 -19.11
N SER A 360 22.12 9.36 -19.22
CA SER A 360 22.03 8.25 -18.27
C SER A 360 23.23 7.32 -18.38
N LEU A 361 23.70 6.79 -17.24
CA LEU A 361 24.77 5.79 -17.25
C LEU A 361 24.26 4.47 -17.89
N PRO A 362 25.11 3.74 -18.63
CA PRO A 362 24.80 2.40 -19.11
C PRO A 362 24.53 1.44 -17.94
N LYS A 363 23.66 0.46 -18.18
CA LYS A 363 23.32 -0.55 -17.17
C LYS A 363 24.56 -1.36 -16.79
N GLY A 364 24.93 -1.33 -15.51
CA GLY A 364 26.09 -2.06 -14.97
C GLY A 364 27.34 -1.20 -14.71
N VAL A 365 27.34 0.08 -15.09
CA VAL A 365 28.43 1.02 -14.75
C VAL A 365 28.13 1.66 -13.40
N ALA A 366 28.99 1.44 -12.41
CA ALA A 366 28.91 2.11 -11.11
C ALA A 366 29.34 3.59 -11.23
N PRO A 367 28.70 4.53 -10.49
CA PRO A 367 29.07 5.94 -10.50
C PRO A 367 30.56 6.22 -10.23
N GLU A 368 31.17 5.42 -9.36
CA GLU A 368 32.59 5.50 -8.98
C GLU A 368 33.56 5.21 -10.13
N ASN A 369 33.11 4.43 -11.12
CA ASN A 369 33.95 3.99 -12.26
C ASN A 369 33.80 4.91 -13.48
N VAL A 370 33.08 6.03 -13.37
CA VAL A 370 32.91 6.97 -14.48
C VAL A 370 34.06 7.97 -14.48
N ASN A 371 34.85 7.98 -15.54
CA ASN A 371 35.88 9.00 -15.79
C ASN A 371 35.35 10.14 -16.67
N ILE A 372 36.12 11.24 -16.75
CA ILE A 372 35.76 12.42 -17.55
C ILE A 372 35.57 12.08 -19.04
N ASP A 373 36.40 11.19 -19.60
CA ASP A 373 36.33 10.80 -21.01
C ASP A 373 35.04 10.05 -21.34
N LEU A 374 34.61 9.14 -20.47
CA LEU A 374 33.36 8.41 -20.60
C LEU A 374 32.15 9.36 -20.46
N ALA A 375 32.22 10.28 -19.50
CA ALA A 375 31.19 11.27 -19.28
C ALA A 375 30.99 12.19 -20.50
N VAL A 376 32.07 12.65 -21.12
CA VAL A 376 32.03 13.44 -22.37
C VAL A 376 31.43 12.62 -23.52
N LYS A 377 31.83 11.35 -23.67
CA LYS A 377 31.25 10.45 -24.69
C LYS A 377 29.74 10.25 -24.49
N LEU A 378 29.28 10.06 -23.26
CA LEU A 378 27.85 9.92 -22.95
C LEU A 378 27.07 11.21 -23.24
N LEU A 379 27.63 12.38 -22.92
CA LEU A 379 27.03 13.69 -23.18
C LEU A 379 26.98 14.08 -24.67
N SER A 380 27.76 13.38 -25.51
CA SER A 380 27.71 13.53 -26.97
C SER A 380 26.53 12.82 -27.63
N LEU A 381 25.76 12.02 -26.88
CA LEU A 381 24.57 11.36 -27.38
C LEU A 381 23.41 12.37 -27.53
N PRO A 382 22.57 12.27 -28.57
CA PRO A 382 22.56 11.26 -29.63
C PRO A 382 23.71 11.41 -30.65
N ARG A 383 24.40 10.31 -30.98
CA ARG A 383 25.51 10.32 -31.94
C ARG A 383 24.99 9.98 -33.33
N GLU A 384 25.23 10.86 -34.29
CA GLU A 384 24.97 10.61 -35.70
C GLU A 384 26.14 9.83 -36.31
N LEU A 385 25.87 8.63 -36.85
CA LEU A 385 26.89 7.76 -37.43
C LEU A 385 27.13 8.04 -38.93
N GLY A 386 26.22 8.78 -39.56
CA GLY A 386 26.22 9.09 -40.99
C GLY A 386 24.86 8.81 -41.64
N ASN A 387 24.77 9.10 -42.94
CA ASN A 387 23.55 8.86 -43.72
C ASN A 387 23.52 7.42 -44.23
N HIS A 388 22.34 6.81 -44.19
CA HIS A 388 22.09 5.50 -44.76
C HIS A 388 22.21 5.56 -46.30
N PRO A 389 22.90 4.58 -46.93
CA PRO A 389 23.25 4.66 -48.36
C PRO A 389 22.06 4.62 -49.32
N GLU A 390 20.91 4.08 -48.90
CA GLU A 390 19.74 3.91 -49.78
C GLU A 390 18.77 5.10 -49.77
N ASP A 391 18.58 5.78 -48.63
CA ASP A 391 17.55 6.81 -48.46
C ASP A 391 18.11 8.15 -47.93
N ALA A 392 19.43 8.24 -47.78
CA ALA A 392 20.17 9.40 -47.31
C ALA A 392 19.72 9.94 -45.93
N GLN A 393 18.95 9.17 -45.15
CA GLN A 393 18.52 9.59 -43.82
C GLN A 393 19.58 9.30 -42.76
N PRO A 394 19.70 10.14 -41.72
CA PRO A 394 20.72 9.98 -40.68
C PRO A 394 20.44 8.75 -39.81
N VAL A 395 21.49 7.96 -39.57
CA VAL A 395 21.50 6.86 -38.61
C VAL A 395 22.02 7.39 -37.27
N ILE A 396 21.18 7.34 -36.24
CA ILE A 396 21.45 7.92 -34.92
C ILE A 396 21.54 6.80 -33.87
N ALA A 397 22.66 6.74 -33.15
CA ALA A 397 22.85 5.89 -31.98
C ALA A 397 22.49 6.65 -30.70
N THR A 398 21.59 6.10 -29.89
CA THR A 398 21.16 6.73 -28.64
C THR A 398 20.73 5.72 -27.57
N GLN A 399 20.59 6.18 -26.33
CA GLN A 399 20.17 5.38 -25.19
C GLN A 399 18.68 5.59 -24.92
N GLY A 400 17.92 4.50 -24.88
CA GLY A 400 16.49 4.52 -24.55
C GLY A 400 16.18 3.85 -23.22
N ARG A 401 14.90 3.88 -22.82
CA ARG A 401 14.42 3.23 -21.58
C ARG A 401 14.69 1.72 -21.52
N PHE A 402 14.81 1.08 -22.69
CA PHE A 402 15.01 -0.37 -22.83
C PHE A 402 16.46 -0.74 -23.18
N GLY A 403 17.38 0.22 -23.13
CA GLY A 403 18.78 0.05 -23.51
C GLY A 403 19.19 0.81 -24.78
N PRO A 404 20.42 0.60 -25.25
CA PRO A 404 20.99 1.28 -26.43
C PRO A 404 20.30 0.83 -27.71
N PHE A 405 19.98 1.78 -28.59
CA PHE A 405 19.32 1.49 -29.86
C PHE A 405 19.78 2.43 -30.97
N LEU A 406 19.68 1.93 -32.21
CA LEU A 406 19.86 2.68 -33.44
C LEU A 406 18.50 3.15 -33.94
N LYS A 407 18.46 4.39 -34.43
CA LYS A 407 17.29 4.99 -35.06
C LYS A 407 17.66 5.45 -36.47
N HIS A 408 16.84 5.08 -37.43
CA HIS A 408 16.95 5.49 -38.83
C HIS A 408 15.53 5.89 -39.28
N GLY A 409 15.28 7.18 -39.47
CA GLY A 409 13.93 7.69 -39.73
C GLY A 409 12.90 7.29 -38.66
N THR A 410 11.92 6.46 -39.07
CA THR A 410 10.89 5.88 -38.20
C THR A 410 11.26 4.48 -37.68
N GLU A 411 12.31 3.87 -38.23
CA GLU A 411 12.82 2.57 -37.84
C GLU A 411 13.73 2.67 -36.62
N SER A 412 13.67 1.63 -35.77
CA SER A 412 14.61 1.46 -34.66
C SER A 412 14.96 0.00 -34.45
N ARG A 413 16.20 -0.25 -34.04
CA ARG A 413 16.72 -1.57 -33.66
C ARG A 413 17.56 -1.45 -32.40
N SER A 414 17.44 -2.42 -31.49
CA SER A 414 18.29 -2.46 -30.29
C SER A 414 19.71 -2.84 -30.68
N ILE A 415 20.71 -2.22 -30.06
CA ILE A 415 22.11 -2.58 -30.29
C ILE A 415 22.39 -3.90 -29.56
N PRO A 416 22.86 -4.97 -30.26
CA PRO A 416 23.23 -6.24 -29.63
C PRO A 416 24.34 -6.07 -28.59
N ALA A 417 24.39 -6.97 -27.60
CA ALA A 417 25.34 -6.89 -26.48
C ALA A 417 26.82 -6.90 -26.90
N GLN A 418 27.13 -7.44 -28.09
CA GLN A 418 28.49 -7.48 -28.65
C GLN A 418 28.99 -6.12 -29.16
N TYR A 419 28.07 -5.16 -29.39
CA TYR A 419 28.41 -3.83 -29.91
C TYR A 419 28.23 -2.78 -28.81
N SER A 420 29.24 -1.93 -28.63
CA SER A 420 29.19 -0.81 -27.68
C SER A 420 28.47 0.39 -28.31
N LEU A 421 27.53 1.00 -27.58
CA LEU A 421 26.83 2.22 -28.01
C LEU A 421 27.80 3.35 -28.39
N LEU A 422 28.95 3.41 -27.70
CA LEU A 422 29.91 4.49 -27.87
C LEU A 422 30.87 4.27 -29.04
N GLU A 423 30.98 3.05 -29.54
CA GLU A 423 32.01 2.65 -30.52
C GLU A 423 31.45 2.10 -31.84
N ILE A 424 30.15 1.80 -31.90
CA ILE A 424 29.50 1.26 -33.12
C ILE A 424 29.76 2.13 -34.35
N THR A 425 30.15 1.50 -35.45
CA THR A 425 30.41 2.17 -36.74
C THR A 425 29.16 2.20 -37.62
N LEU A 426 29.17 3.02 -38.68
CA LEU A 426 28.07 3.07 -39.65
C LEU A 426 27.84 1.69 -40.30
N GLU A 427 28.90 1.00 -40.70
CA GLU A 427 28.80 -0.33 -41.34
C GLU A 427 28.13 -1.36 -40.42
N GLN A 428 28.52 -1.40 -39.14
CA GLN A 428 27.90 -2.26 -38.13
C GLN A 428 26.46 -1.86 -37.83
N ALA A 429 26.16 -0.56 -37.83
CA ALA A 429 24.80 -0.07 -37.64
C ALA A 429 23.87 -0.48 -38.79
N LEU A 430 24.37 -0.48 -40.03
CA LEU A 430 23.64 -0.96 -41.21
C LEU A 430 23.37 -2.47 -41.12
N GLU A 431 24.34 -3.26 -40.67
CA GLU A 431 24.15 -4.70 -40.44
C GLU A 431 23.02 -4.96 -39.42
N VAL A 432 22.99 -4.22 -38.31
CA VAL A 432 21.94 -4.36 -37.29
C VAL A 432 20.59 -3.86 -37.79
N LEU A 433 20.55 -2.81 -38.62
CA LEU A 433 19.31 -2.30 -39.22
C LEU A 433 18.73 -3.24 -40.28
N ALA A 434 19.59 -3.95 -41.04
CA ALA A 434 19.19 -4.94 -42.03
C ALA A 434 18.59 -6.22 -41.42
N GLN A 435 18.86 -6.50 -40.14
CA GLN A 435 18.26 -7.65 -39.46
C GLN A 435 16.74 -7.48 -39.29
N PRO A 436 15.96 -8.57 -39.47
CA PRO A 436 14.52 -8.54 -39.28
C PRO A 436 14.21 -8.13 -37.84
N LYS A 437 13.18 -7.29 -37.68
CA LYS A 437 12.78 -6.79 -36.36
C LYS A 437 12.41 -7.97 -35.47
N ALA A 438 13.27 -8.29 -34.51
CA ALA A 438 12.97 -9.32 -33.52
C ALA A 438 11.63 -8.97 -32.85
N PRO A 439 10.70 -9.94 -32.72
CA PRO A 439 9.46 -9.69 -32.00
C PRO A 439 9.83 -9.23 -30.59
N GLY A 440 9.40 -8.02 -30.23
CA GLY A 440 9.70 -7.44 -28.93
C GLY A 440 9.34 -8.42 -27.83
N ARG A 441 10.11 -8.40 -26.75
CA ARG A 441 10.06 -9.28 -25.55
C ARG A 441 8.71 -9.30 -24.79
N GLY A 442 7.61 -8.87 -25.41
CA GLY A 442 6.25 -8.88 -24.87
C GLY A 442 5.15 -9.23 -25.89
N ARG A 443 5.47 -9.65 -27.12
CA ARG A 443 4.46 -10.20 -28.05
C ARG A 443 4.86 -11.62 -28.40
N GLY A 444 4.45 -12.57 -27.55
CA GLY A 444 4.57 -13.99 -27.85
C GLY A 444 3.98 -14.28 -29.22
N VAL A 445 4.66 -15.12 -30.00
CA VAL A 445 4.09 -15.76 -31.18
C VAL A 445 2.78 -16.42 -30.73
N ALA A 446 1.66 -16.09 -31.37
CA ALA A 446 0.37 -16.64 -31.00
C ALA A 446 0.44 -18.17 -31.10
N ALA A 447 0.25 -18.87 -29.99
CA ALA A 447 0.23 -20.34 -29.97
C ALA A 447 -0.84 -20.84 -30.97
N PRO A 448 -0.58 -21.92 -31.73
CA PRO A 448 -1.55 -22.50 -32.65
C PRO A 448 -2.86 -22.87 -31.90
N PRO A 449 -4.02 -22.81 -32.58
CA PRO A 449 -5.31 -23.11 -31.94
C PRO A 449 -5.35 -24.55 -31.41
N LEU A 450 -5.96 -24.72 -30.23
CA LEU A 450 -6.07 -26.01 -29.55
C LEU A 450 -7.06 -26.95 -30.24
N LYS A 451 -8.12 -26.40 -30.85
CA LYS A 451 -9.13 -27.15 -31.62
C LYS A 451 -9.78 -26.20 -32.63
N THR A 452 -9.98 -26.66 -33.86
CA THR A 452 -10.69 -25.91 -34.90
C THR A 452 -11.98 -26.66 -35.22
N LEU A 453 -13.12 -25.98 -35.10
CA LEU A 453 -14.46 -26.47 -35.37
C LEU A 453 -14.97 -25.94 -36.73
N GLU A 454 -16.16 -26.36 -37.12
CA GLU A 454 -16.81 -25.93 -38.37
C GLU A 454 -17.01 -24.40 -38.44
N ALA A 455 -17.30 -23.89 -39.64
CA ALA A 455 -17.46 -22.47 -39.88
C ALA A 455 -18.66 -21.90 -39.11
N SER A 456 -18.46 -20.75 -38.45
CA SER A 456 -19.51 -20.04 -37.74
C SER A 456 -20.65 -19.66 -38.71
N PRO A 457 -21.92 -19.93 -38.36
CA PRO A 457 -23.07 -19.56 -39.19
C PRO A 457 -23.24 -18.04 -39.33
N VAL A 458 -22.55 -17.23 -38.50
CA VAL A 458 -22.63 -15.77 -38.50
C VAL A 458 -21.51 -15.14 -39.35
N THR A 459 -20.28 -15.62 -39.21
CA THR A 459 -19.09 -14.98 -39.83
C THR A 459 -18.47 -15.81 -40.96
N GLY A 460 -18.92 -17.05 -41.17
CA GLY A 460 -18.41 -17.95 -42.21
C GLY A 460 -16.96 -18.41 -42.02
N LYS A 461 -16.32 -18.03 -40.90
CA LYS A 461 -14.94 -18.37 -40.54
C LYS A 461 -14.91 -19.56 -39.58
N PRO A 462 -13.87 -20.40 -39.62
CA PRO A 462 -13.74 -21.54 -38.71
C PRO A 462 -13.65 -21.06 -37.25
N ILE A 463 -14.40 -21.72 -36.35
CA ILE A 463 -14.35 -21.42 -34.92
C ILE A 463 -13.12 -22.09 -34.30
N GLU A 464 -12.23 -21.30 -33.69
CA GLU A 464 -11.02 -21.79 -33.02
C GLU A 464 -11.15 -21.71 -31.50
N LEU A 465 -10.80 -22.80 -30.81
CA LEU A 465 -10.55 -22.82 -29.36
C LEU A 465 -9.08 -22.47 -29.10
N ARG A 466 -8.83 -21.45 -28.28
CA ARG A 466 -7.48 -20.97 -27.95
C ARG A 466 -7.33 -20.78 -26.45
N ASP A 467 -6.08 -20.85 -25.98
CA ASP A 467 -5.73 -20.51 -24.61
C ASP A 467 -5.25 -19.05 -24.55
N GLY A 468 -5.85 -18.27 -23.66
CA GLY A 468 -5.59 -16.85 -23.51
C GLY A 468 -5.22 -16.49 -22.08
N ARG A 469 -4.78 -15.24 -21.87
CA ARG A 469 -4.38 -14.72 -20.53
C ARG A 469 -5.42 -14.93 -19.41
N TYR A 470 -6.69 -15.12 -19.77
CA TYR A 470 -7.81 -15.25 -18.84
C TYR A 470 -8.49 -16.63 -18.87
N GLY A 471 -7.85 -17.63 -19.50
CA GLY A 471 -8.38 -18.99 -19.68
C GLY A 471 -8.79 -19.30 -21.13
N LEU A 472 -9.30 -20.52 -21.33
CA LEU A 472 -9.78 -21.02 -22.63
C LEU A 472 -10.89 -20.14 -23.19
N TYR A 473 -10.84 -19.86 -24.50
CA TYR A 473 -11.86 -19.09 -25.19
C TYR A 473 -12.05 -19.57 -26.62
N VAL A 474 -13.28 -19.46 -27.13
CA VAL A 474 -13.59 -19.66 -28.55
C VAL A 474 -13.58 -18.33 -29.29
N THR A 475 -13.09 -18.37 -30.53
CA THR A 475 -13.05 -17.22 -31.43
C THR A 475 -13.46 -17.62 -32.84
N ASP A 476 -14.28 -16.81 -33.50
CA ASP A 476 -14.56 -16.90 -34.94
C ASP A 476 -13.74 -15.87 -35.75
N GLY A 477 -12.71 -15.29 -35.12
CA GLY A 477 -11.88 -14.22 -35.69
C GLY A 477 -12.45 -12.81 -35.49
N GLU A 478 -13.73 -12.67 -35.12
CA GLU A 478 -14.37 -11.36 -34.87
C GLU A 478 -14.89 -11.24 -33.43
N THR A 479 -15.48 -12.30 -32.89
CA THR A 479 -16.03 -12.38 -31.53
C THR A 479 -15.24 -13.38 -30.70
N ASN A 480 -14.86 -12.99 -29.47
CA ASN A 480 -14.13 -13.84 -28.54
C ASN A 480 -14.99 -14.13 -27.29
N ALA A 481 -15.36 -15.38 -27.07
CA ALA A 481 -16.15 -15.82 -25.92
C ALA A 481 -15.33 -16.76 -25.01
N SER A 482 -15.14 -16.36 -23.76
CA SER A 482 -14.43 -17.15 -22.75
C SER A 482 -15.28 -18.33 -22.27
N LEU A 483 -14.64 -19.48 -22.04
CA LEU A 483 -15.27 -20.64 -21.40
C LEU A 483 -15.36 -20.41 -19.87
N PRO A 484 -16.42 -20.91 -19.21
CA PRO A 484 -16.48 -20.97 -17.75
C PRO A 484 -15.29 -21.74 -17.16
N LYS A 485 -14.84 -21.36 -15.95
CA LYS A 485 -13.63 -21.93 -15.30
C LYS A 485 -13.70 -23.43 -15.06
N ASP A 486 -14.90 -24.01 -15.02
CA ASP A 486 -15.14 -25.43 -14.74
C ASP A 486 -15.38 -26.25 -16.02
N ALA A 487 -15.37 -25.63 -17.21
CA ALA A 487 -15.62 -26.28 -18.48
C ALA A 487 -14.30 -26.72 -19.16
N SER A 488 -14.19 -28.00 -19.50
CA SER A 488 -13.04 -28.55 -20.23
C SER A 488 -13.15 -28.29 -21.73
N GLY A 489 -12.04 -27.89 -22.37
CA GLY A 489 -11.96 -27.63 -23.81
C GLY A 489 -12.19 -28.86 -24.69
N ASP A 490 -11.97 -30.06 -24.16
CA ASP A 490 -12.07 -31.31 -24.93
C ASP A 490 -13.52 -31.71 -25.24
N THR A 491 -14.44 -31.42 -24.31
CA THR A 491 -15.87 -31.74 -24.42
C THR A 491 -16.69 -30.68 -25.14
N LEU A 492 -16.06 -29.62 -25.64
CA LEU A 492 -16.77 -28.53 -26.30
C LEU A 492 -17.35 -28.97 -27.66
N THR A 493 -18.67 -28.90 -27.79
CA THR A 493 -19.39 -29.19 -29.04
C THR A 493 -19.58 -27.92 -29.89
N PHE A 494 -19.79 -28.11 -31.20
CA PHE A 494 -20.02 -27.00 -32.14
C PHE A 494 -21.21 -26.11 -31.72
N GLU A 495 -22.33 -26.71 -31.32
CA GLU A 495 -23.52 -25.99 -30.88
C GLU A 495 -23.27 -25.13 -29.63
N GLN A 496 -22.48 -25.64 -28.67
CA GLN A 496 -22.10 -24.88 -27.48
C GLN A 496 -21.17 -23.71 -27.81
N ALA A 497 -20.23 -23.90 -28.74
CA ALA A 497 -19.32 -22.85 -29.18
C ALA A 497 -20.07 -21.72 -29.90
N VAL A 498 -21.03 -22.04 -30.77
CA VAL A 498 -21.89 -21.05 -31.44
C VAL A 498 -22.74 -20.29 -30.41
N SER A 499 -23.37 -20.99 -29.46
CA SER A 499 -24.19 -20.34 -28.43
C SER A 499 -23.39 -19.37 -27.55
N LEU A 500 -22.15 -19.72 -27.19
CA LEU A 500 -21.26 -18.84 -26.43
C LEU A 500 -20.84 -17.60 -27.22
N LEU A 501 -20.58 -17.75 -28.52
CA LEU A 501 -20.25 -16.63 -29.41
C LEU A 501 -21.45 -15.71 -29.63
N GLU A 502 -22.65 -16.26 -29.83
CA GLU A 502 -23.89 -15.49 -29.95
C GLU A 502 -24.23 -14.73 -28.68
N ALA A 503 -24.15 -15.39 -27.52
CA ALA A 503 -24.35 -14.74 -26.23
C ALA A 503 -23.35 -13.60 -26.00
N ARG A 504 -22.11 -13.76 -26.47
CA ARG A 504 -21.07 -12.73 -26.36
C ARG A 504 -21.26 -11.58 -27.36
N ALA A 505 -21.70 -11.87 -28.58
CA ALA A 505 -22.06 -10.86 -29.57
C ALA A 505 -23.27 -10.03 -29.10
N ALA A 506 -24.26 -10.68 -28.48
CA ALA A 506 -25.43 -10.03 -27.90
C ALA A 506 -25.09 -9.16 -26.66
N ALA A 507 -24.10 -9.55 -25.87
CA ALA A 507 -23.71 -8.81 -24.65
C ALA A 507 -22.98 -7.48 -24.93
N GLY A 508 -22.48 -7.24 -26.15
CA GLY A 508 -21.77 -6.02 -26.55
C GLY A 508 -20.44 -5.78 -25.80
N PRO A 509 -19.58 -4.86 -26.28
CA PRO A 509 -18.31 -4.56 -25.63
C PRO A 509 -18.54 -3.88 -24.27
N SER A 510 -17.95 -4.42 -23.20
CA SER A 510 -18.02 -3.82 -21.88
C SER A 510 -17.41 -2.40 -21.91
N LYS A 511 -18.23 -1.40 -21.55
CA LYS A 511 -17.77 0.00 -21.46
C LYS A 511 -16.71 0.11 -20.36
N LYS A 512 -15.43 0.14 -20.75
CA LYS A 512 -14.36 0.65 -19.88
C LYS A 512 -14.66 2.11 -19.56
N ALA A 513 -14.89 2.41 -18.28
CA ALA A 513 -14.91 3.78 -17.80
C ALA A 513 -13.55 4.44 -18.09
N LYS A 514 -13.52 5.37 -19.05
CA LYS A 514 -12.35 6.22 -19.31
C LYS A 514 -12.20 7.19 -18.14
N ALA A 515 -11.11 7.06 -17.39
CA ALA A 515 -10.63 8.09 -16.48
C ALA A 515 -10.44 9.41 -17.25
N LYS A 516 -11.18 10.46 -16.86
CA LYS A 516 -10.98 11.82 -17.37
C LYS A 516 -9.64 12.35 -16.88
N ARG A 517 -8.66 12.46 -17.78
CA ARG A 517 -7.54 13.39 -17.64
C ARG A 517 -8.08 14.81 -17.78
N GLY A 518 -7.94 15.62 -16.74
CA GLY A 518 -8.32 17.03 -16.75
C GLY A 518 -7.56 17.80 -17.82
N ALA A 519 -8.29 18.43 -18.72
CA ALA A 519 -7.76 19.43 -19.63
C ALA A 519 -7.71 20.78 -18.91
N LYS A 520 -6.58 21.49 -19.07
CA LYS A 520 -6.36 22.86 -18.62
C LYS A 520 -7.43 23.80 -19.17
N ALA A 521 -8.10 24.54 -18.28
CA ALA A 521 -8.85 25.73 -18.67
C ALA A 521 -7.89 26.89 -19.00
N PRO A 522 -8.14 27.68 -20.05
CA PRO A 522 -7.35 28.87 -20.35
C PRO A 522 -7.73 30.03 -19.42
N LYS A 523 -6.73 30.84 -19.08
CA LYS A 523 -6.83 32.07 -18.28
C LYS A 523 -7.71 33.11 -19.01
N ALA A 524 -8.65 33.73 -18.29
CA ALA A 524 -9.28 34.98 -18.69
C ALA A 524 -8.96 36.08 -17.68
N ALA A 525 -8.53 37.22 -18.21
CA ALA A 525 -8.00 38.37 -17.49
C ALA A 525 -9.11 39.24 -16.87
N THR A 526 -8.71 39.91 -15.79
CA THR A 526 -9.39 40.92 -14.99
C THR A 526 -9.91 42.13 -15.78
N LYS A 527 -11.13 42.62 -15.43
CA LYS A 527 -11.49 44.05 -15.40
C LYS A 527 -12.62 44.32 -14.37
N SER A 528 -12.43 45.41 -13.62
CA SER A 528 -13.20 45.87 -12.44
C SER A 528 -14.28 46.94 -12.81
N PRO A 529 -15.02 47.61 -11.88
CA PRO A 529 -16.48 47.79 -11.97
C PRO A 529 -17.02 49.25 -11.99
N ALA A 530 -18.30 49.44 -12.38
CA ALA A 530 -19.21 50.57 -12.04
C ALA A 530 -20.56 50.43 -12.80
N LYS A 531 -21.73 51.04 -12.49
CA LYS A 531 -22.51 51.48 -11.30
C LYS A 531 -23.85 52.10 -11.83
N LYS A 532 -25.01 51.91 -11.12
CA LYS A 532 -26.36 52.58 -11.22
C LYS A 532 -27.27 52.19 -12.43
N GLY A 533 -28.58 51.84 -12.38
CA GLY A 533 -29.78 52.09 -11.53
C GLY A 533 -30.78 53.06 -12.25
N PRO A 534 -32.13 53.17 -12.01
CA PRO A 534 -33.15 52.29 -11.37
C PRO A 534 -34.62 52.32 -12.00
N ALA A 535 -35.58 51.61 -11.36
CA ALA A 535 -37.08 51.78 -11.32
C ALA A 535 -37.96 51.18 -12.47
N LYS A 536 -39.21 50.65 -12.32
CA LYS A 536 -40.34 50.91 -11.38
C LYS A 536 -41.53 49.88 -11.53
N LYS A 537 -42.23 49.60 -10.41
CA LYS A 537 -43.70 49.32 -10.15
C LYS A 537 -44.46 48.04 -10.62
N GLY A 538 -45.20 47.42 -9.67
CA GLY A 538 -46.22 46.34 -9.79
C GLY A 538 -47.61 46.81 -10.28
N PRO A 539 -48.77 46.12 -10.05
CA PRO A 539 -49.23 45.46 -8.80
C PRO A 539 -50.03 44.12 -8.96
N ALA A 540 -50.81 43.74 -7.93
CA ALA A 540 -51.18 42.40 -7.44
C ALA A 540 -52.61 41.85 -7.75
N THR A 541 -52.96 40.73 -7.07
CA THR A 541 -54.28 40.03 -6.80
C THR A 541 -54.52 38.74 -7.61
N LYS A 542 -55.10 37.62 -7.12
CA LYS A 542 -56.17 37.33 -6.12
C LYS A 542 -56.05 35.94 -5.45
N ALA A 543 -56.83 35.78 -4.36
CA ALA A 543 -57.04 34.60 -3.50
C ALA A 543 -58.28 33.74 -3.85
N ALA A 544 -58.38 32.52 -3.26
CA ALA A 544 -59.60 31.79 -2.84
C ALA A 544 -59.19 30.49 -2.08
N THR A 545 -59.34 30.29 -0.76
CA THR A 545 -60.48 29.96 0.14
C THR A 545 -61.03 28.52 0.17
N LYS A 546 -60.67 27.80 1.26
CA LYS A 546 -61.45 26.99 2.24
C LYS A 546 -62.69 26.13 1.84
N LYS A 547 -62.75 24.88 2.36
CA LYS A 547 -63.80 24.40 3.32
C LYS A 547 -63.46 23.02 3.98
N ALA A 548 -63.92 22.86 5.23
CA ALA A 548 -63.75 21.74 6.20
C ALA A 548 -65.03 20.85 6.26
N PRO A 549 -65.47 20.16 7.38
CA PRO A 549 -64.85 19.58 8.60
C PRO A 549 -65.45 18.18 9.05
N ALA A 550 -64.97 17.56 10.15
CA ALA A 550 -65.74 16.86 11.24
C ALA A 550 -64.82 15.90 12.08
N LYS A 551 -64.59 16.04 13.40
CA LYS A 551 -65.41 15.82 14.64
C LYS A 551 -65.24 14.42 15.28
N LYS A 552 -64.60 14.35 16.47
CA LYS A 552 -65.13 13.84 17.78
C LYS A 552 -64.06 13.23 18.71
N SER A 553 -64.07 13.70 19.96
CA SER A 553 -63.54 13.09 21.19
C SER A 553 -64.43 11.93 21.66
N PRO A 554 -64.03 11.09 22.66
CA PRO A 554 -64.26 11.47 24.06
C PRO A 554 -63.21 10.99 25.10
N ALA A 555 -63.29 11.58 26.29
CA ALA A 555 -62.52 11.30 27.51
C ALA A 555 -63.16 10.22 28.39
N LYS A 556 -62.36 9.50 29.23
CA LYS A 556 -62.45 9.43 30.72
C LYS A 556 -61.71 8.22 31.34
N LYS A 557 -61.04 8.50 32.48
CA LYS A 557 -60.91 7.72 33.74
C LYS A 557 -60.15 6.38 33.68
N SER A 558 -59.50 5.83 34.71
CA SER A 558 -59.02 6.18 36.06
C SER A 558 -58.57 4.85 36.68
N ALA A 559 -57.39 4.77 37.32
CA ALA A 559 -57.06 3.82 38.43
C ALA A 559 -55.53 3.84 38.67
N THR A 560 -55.03 4.54 39.69
CA THR A 560 -54.65 4.05 41.04
C THR A 560 -53.40 3.15 41.13
N LYS A 561 -52.40 3.71 41.84
CA LYS A 561 -51.56 3.13 42.91
C LYS A 561 -50.90 1.75 42.65
N ASN A 562 -49.56 1.72 42.71
CA ASN A 562 -48.92 1.30 43.95
C ASN A 562 -47.48 1.81 44.10
N THR A 563 -47.19 2.23 45.32
CA THR A 563 -45.94 2.76 45.85
C THR A 563 -45.15 1.66 46.57
N ALA A 564 -43.82 1.65 46.34
CA ALA A 564 -42.74 1.44 47.34
C ALA A 564 -42.53 0.02 47.96
N PRO A 565 -41.40 -0.26 48.68
CA PRO A 565 -40.01 0.20 48.54
C PRO A 565 -38.91 -0.88 48.80
N LYS A 566 -37.65 -0.48 48.55
CA LYS A 566 -36.36 -0.79 49.24
C LYS A 566 -36.12 -2.13 49.97
N LYS A 567 -34.98 -2.74 49.64
CA LYS A 567 -33.80 -3.17 50.46
C LYS A 567 -33.09 -4.27 49.64
N LYS A 568 -31.77 -4.40 49.56
CA LYS A 568 -30.69 -4.13 50.51
C LYS A 568 -29.39 -3.98 49.73
#